data_AF-A0AAE2S605-F1
#
_entry.id   AF-A0AAE2S605-F1
#
_cell.length_a   1.000
_cell.length_b   1.000
_cell.length_c   1.000
_cell.angle_alpha   90.00
_cell.angle_beta   90.00
_cell.angle_gamma   90.00
#
_symmetry.space_group_name_H-M   'P 1'
#
loop_
_entity.id
_entity.type
_entity.pdbx_description
1 polymer ?
#
loop_
_entity_poly.entity_id
_entity_poly.type
_entity_poly.pdbx_seq_one_letter_code
_entity_poly.pdbx_strand_id
1 'polypeptide(L)'
;MIAIVVPVAISSGILAKSAHRLHTDELVHVTKHTAFNETKSKAEIAREWRYGDVQNALADVQKATPDYLVNNGLQSGDNSYDMYMREVIQNPLKAQITQGNDALTYRWHSQNDNKITVPVAVYAHSKVILNGHQVAKPQTTRIGTLQVRPRVGQNNVTISYDVSPVIKMIILGNTVLWIGLIIFMTVKTIWRNGYQIKV
;
A
#
# COMPACT_ATOMS: atom_id res chain seq x y z
N MET A 1 -18.39 -29.91 -49.27
CA MET A 1 -18.01 -30.20 -47.88
C MET A 1 -17.19 -29.02 -47.36
N ILE A 2 -17.88 -28.02 -46.81
CA ILE A 2 -17.32 -26.73 -46.37
C ILE A 2 -17.60 -26.62 -44.87
N ALA A 3 -16.73 -27.17 -44.02
CA ALA A 3 -16.88 -27.02 -42.57
C ALA A 3 -15.67 -27.53 -41.75
N ILE A 4 -14.41 -27.34 -42.17
CA ILE A 4 -13.25 -27.67 -41.29
C ILE A 4 -12.15 -26.59 -41.31
N VAL A 5 -12.16 -25.64 -42.25
CA VAL A 5 -11.11 -24.61 -42.33
C VAL A 5 -11.33 -23.46 -41.33
N VAL A 6 -12.58 -23.20 -40.94
CA VAL A 6 -12.95 -22.04 -40.10
C VAL A 6 -12.55 -22.18 -38.61
N PRO A 7 -12.69 -23.34 -37.94
CA PRO A 7 -12.32 -23.47 -36.53
C PRO A 7 -10.80 -23.34 -36.28
N VAL A 8 -9.98 -23.84 -37.20
CA VAL A 8 -8.51 -23.79 -37.11
C VAL A 8 -7.97 -22.38 -37.37
N ALA A 9 -8.59 -21.62 -38.27
CA ALA A 9 -8.20 -20.23 -38.52
C ALA A 9 -8.52 -19.30 -37.35
N ILE A 10 -9.62 -19.54 -36.63
CA ILE A 10 -9.99 -18.76 -35.44
C ILE A 10 -9.03 -19.08 -34.28
N SER A 11 -8.69 -20.36 -34.06
CA SER A 11 -7.75 -20.74 -33.00
C SER A 11 -6.32 -20.28 -33.30
N SER A 12 -5.86 -20.38 -34.54
CA SER A 12 -4.53 -19.89 -34.96
C SER A 12 -4.44 -18.36 -34.92
N GLY A 13 -5.51 -17.63 -35.24
CA GLY A 13 -5.57 -16.18 -35.10
C GLY A 13 -5.53 -15.71 -33.63
N ILE A 14 -6.20 -16.43 -32.72
CA ILE A 14 -6.13 -16.16 -31.27
C ILE A 14 -4.75 -16.52 -30.71
N LEU A 15 -4.21 -17.69 -31.07
CA LEU A 15 -2.86 -18.12 -30.69
C LEU A 15 -1.80 -17.18 -31.25
N ALA A 16 -1.91 -16.73 -32.50
CA ALA A 16 -0.98 -15.78 -33.10
C ALA A 16 -1.10 -14.39 -32.47
N LYS A 17 -2.31 -13.91 -32.12
CA LYS A 17 -2.49 -12.66 -31.38
C LYS A 17 -1.97 -12.75 -29.94
N SER A 18 -2.07 -13.91 -29.31
CA SER A 18 -1.55 -14.15 -27.96
C SER A 18 -0.03 -14.34 -27.97
N ALA A 19 0.52 -15.07 -28.95
CA ALA A 19 1.95 -15.20 -29.18
C ALA A 19 2.57 -13.85 -29.58
N HIS A 20 1.94 -13.08 -30.46
CA HIS A 20 2.37 -11.73 -30.80
C HIS A 20 2.34 -10.79 -29.58
N ARG A 21 1.35 -10.93 -28.68
CA ARG A 21 1.34 -10.22 -27.39
C ARG A 21 2.40 -10.71 -26.40
N LEU A 22 2.79 -11.98 -26.46
CA LEU A 22 3.88 -12.54 -25.65
C LEU A 22 5.27 -12.19 -26.20
N HIS A 23 5.37 -11.79 -27.48
CA HIS A 23 6.62 -11.45 -28.17
C HIS A 23 6.75 -9.97 -28.57
N THR A 24 5.74 -9.13 -28.31
CA THR A 24 5.82 -7.68 -28.56
C THR A 24 6.59 -6.98 -27.46
N ASP A 25 7.44 -6.03 -27.80
CA ASP A 25 8.12 -5.17 -26.83
C ASP A 25 7.23 -4.02 -26.33
N GLU A 26 5.97 -3.99 -26.78
CA GLU A 26 4.95 -3.15 -26.16
C GLU A 26 4.62 -3.69 -24.77
N LEU A 27 5.11 -2.98 -23.75
CA LEU A 27 4.62 -3.10 -22.39
C LEU A 27 3.09 -2.99 -22.42
N VAL A 28 2.40 -3.93 -21.75
CA VAL A 28 0.94 -3.95 -21.60
C VAL A 28 0.44 -2.53 -21.42
N HIS A 29 -0.38 -2.06 -22.38
CA HIS A 29 -0.80 -0.66 -22.60
C HIS A 29 -0.53 0.29 -21.43
N VAL A 30 0.20 1.38 -21.69
CA VAL A 30 0.42 2.47 -20.73
C VAL A 30 -0.92 2.85 -20.07
N THR A 31 -1.11 2.42 -18.83
CA THR A 31 -2.33 2.72 -18.08
C THR A 31 -2.15 4.03 -17.32
N LYS A 32 -3.25 4.71 -16.99
CA LYS A 32 -3.20 5.95 -16.20
C LYS A 32 -2.38 5.75 -14.91
N HIS A 33 -1.63 6.78 -14.53
CA HIS A 33 -0.81 6.83 -13.32
C HIS A 33 0.31 5.80 -13.25
N THR A 34 0.76 5.29 -14.39
CA THR A 34 1.95 4.43 -14.50
C THR A 34 3.14 5.28 -14.96
N ALA A 35 4.25 5.20 -14.22
CA ALA A 35 5.54 5.74 -14.61
C ALA A 35 6.49 4.60 -14.96
N PHE A 36 7.23 4.78 -16.05
CA PHE A 36 8.28 3.87 -16.48
C PHE A 36 9.63 4.49 -16.15
N ASN A 37 10.65 3.64 -16.00
CA ASN A 37 12.02 4.08 -15.91
C ASN A 37 12.42 4.88 -17.18
N GLU A 38 12.68 6.17 -16.99
CA GLU A 38 12.99 7.08 -18.09
C GLU A 38 14.36 6.81 -18.73
N THR A 39 15.25 6.07 -18.06
CA THR A 39 16.59 5.77 -18.56
C THR A 39 16.64 4.49 -19.41
N LYS A 40 15.53 3.75 -19.54
CA LYS A 40 15.47 2.49 -20.28
C LYS A 40 14.44 2.56 -21.39
N SER A 41 14.74 1.91 -22.52
CA SER A 41 13.76 1.70 -23.57
C SER A 41 12.66 0.73 -23.13
N LYS A 42 11.48 0.84 -23.75
CA LYS A 42 10.36 -0.09 -23.46
C LYS A 42 10.74 -1.55 -23.71
N ALA A 43 11.57 -1.82 -24.71
CA ALA A 43 12.07 -3.15 -25.02
C ALA A 43 13.00 -3.69 -23.92
N GLU A 44 13.84 -2.84 -23.33
CA GLU A 44 14.69 -3.24 -22.20
C GLU A 44 13.85 -3.57 -20.97
N ILE A 45 12.87 -2.73 -20.64
CA ILE A 45 11.93 -3.00 -19.54
C ILE A 45 11.17 -4.32 -19.82
N ALA A 46 10.64 -4.51 -21.02
CA ALA A 46 9.92 -5.73 -21.39
C ALA A 46 10.80 -6.99 -21.31
N ARG A 47 12.07 -6.89 -21.70
CA ARG A 47 13.05 -7.97 -21.58
C ARG A 47 13.33 -8.32 -20.13
N GLU A 48 13.48 -7.32 -19.26
CA GLU A 48 13.67 -7.54 -17.82
C GLU A 48 12.45 -8.20 -17.18
N TRP A 49 11.24 -7.80 -17.55
CA TRP A 49 10.01 -8.48 -17.10
C TRP A 49 9.92 -9.95 -17.54
N ARG A 50 10.48 -10.31 -18.71
CA ARG A 50 10.42 -11.68 -19.25
C ARG A 50 11.54 -12.59 -18.74
N TYR A 51 12.74 -12.05 -18.63
CA TYR A 51 13.96 -12.84 -18.46
C TYR A 51 14.90 -12.32 -17.38
N GLY A 52 14.63 -11.14 -16.82
CA GLY A 52 15.46 -10.50 -15.81
C GLY A 52 15.05 -10.80 -14.37
N ASP A 53 15.67 -10.09 -13.44
CA ASP A 53 15.28 -10.10 -12.05
C ASP A 53 13.96 -9.34 -11.87
N VAL A 54 12.99 -9.98 -11.22
CA VAL A 54 11.68 -9.40 -10.92
C VAL A 54 11.83 -8.10 -10.10
N GLN A 55 12.84 -7.99 -9.23
CA GLN A 55 13.08 -6.76 -8.47
C GLN A 55 13.42 -5.58 -9.39
N ASN A 56 14.25 -5.79 -10.40
CA ASN A 56 14.62 -4.75 -11.37
C ASN A 56 13.42 -4.39 -12.25
N ALA A 57 12.67 -5.40 -12.70
CA ALA A 57 11.45 -5.20 -13.48
C ALA A 57 10.37 -4.41 -12.70
N LEU A 58 10.21 -4.69 -11.41
CA LEU A 58 9.31 -3.95 -10.50
C LEU A 58 9.80 -2.52 -10.24
N ALA A 59 11.12 -2.30 -10.17
CA ALA A 59 11.68 -0.96 -10.03
C ALA A 59 11.45 -0.12 -11.29
N ASP A 60 11.40 -0.75 -12.47
CA ASP A 60 11.23 -0.09 -13.76
C ASP A 60 9.81 0.37 -14.07
N VAL A 61 8.80 -0.19 -13.41
CA VAL A 61 7.40 0.14 -13.63
C VAL A 61 6.72 0.41 -12.31
N GLN A 62 6.39 1.68 -12.07
CA GLN A 62 5.79 2.12 -10.81
C GLN A 62 4.42 2.72 -11.07
N LYS A 63 3.45 2.37 -10.23
CA LYS A 63 2.06 2.81 -10.38
C LYS A 63 1.61 3.61 -9.18
N ALA A 64 1.20 4.85 -9.42
CA ALA A 64 0.65 5.73 -8.40
C ALA A 64 -0.85 5.49 -8.25
N THR A 65 -1.25 4.32 -7.75
CA THR A 65 -2.63 4.02 -7.39
C THR A 65 -2.70 3.59 -5.93
N PRO A 66 -2.63 4.55 -4.98
CA PRO A 66 -2.82 4.25 -3.57
C PRO A 66 -4.29 3.88 -3.30
N ASP A 67 -4.52 2.96 -2.37
CA ASP A 67 -5.88 2.54 -1.98
C ASP A 67 -6.65 3.70 -1.31
N TYR A 68 -5.98 4.44 -0.44
CA TYR A 68 -6.54 5.60 0.26
C TYR A 68 -5.47 6.69 0.43
N LEU A 69 -5.88 7.95 0.25
CA LEU A 69 -5.09 9.14 0.56
C LEU A 69 -5.88 10.07 1.46
N VAL A 70 -5.14 10.82 2.28
CA VAL A 70 -5.74 11.88 3.09
C VAL A 70 -6.15 13.01 2.15
N ASN A 71 -7.36 13.53 2.31
CA ASN A 71 -7.74 14.80 1.71
C ASN A 71 -7.49 15.91 2.73
N ASN A 72 -6.36 16.60 2.59
CA ASN A 72 -5.99 17.74 3.43
C ASN A 72 -6.13 19.05 2.65
N GLY A 73 -7.32 19.27 2.07
CA GLY A 73 -7.65 20.48 1.30
C GLY A 73 -7.28 20.38 -0.18
N LEU A 74 -7.54 19.22 -0.81
CA LEU A 74 -7.45 19.08 -2.27
C LEU A 74 -8.46 20.02 -2.96
N GLN A 75 -8.00 20.69 -4.01
CA GLN A 75 -8.77 21.63 -4.81
C GLN A 75 -9.17 21.04 -6.15
N SER A 76 -10.17 21.63 -6.81
CA SER A 76 -10.52 21.29 -8.19
C SER A 76 -9.31 21.50 -9.11
N GLY A 77 -8.85 20.42 -9.75
CA GLY A 77 -7.65 20.41 -10.61
C GLY A 77 -6.44 19.74 -9.97
N ASP A 78 -6.43 19.51 -8.66
CA ASP A 78 -5.39 18.69 -8.02
C ASP A 78 -5.50 17.23 -8.51
N ASN A 79 -4.38 16.66 -8.96
CA ASN A 79 -4.28 15.24 -9.28
C ASN A 79 -3.57 14.50 -8.14
N SER A 80 -4.34 13.90 -7.24
CA SER A 80 -3.82 13.17 -6.07
C SER A 80 -2.87 12.03 -6.44
N TYR A 81 -3.06 11.41 -7.62
CA TYR A 81 -2.19 10.35 -8.10
C TYR A 81 -0.81 10.88 -8.51
N ASP A 82 -0.76 12.02 -9.21
CA ASP A 82 0.52 12.65 -9.58
C ASP A 82 1.24 13.19 -8.33
N MET A 83 0.49 13.70 -7.35
CA MET A 83 1.04 14.08 -6.05
C MET A 83 1.65 12.88 -5.33
N TYR A 84 0.97 11.73 -5.31
CA TYR A 84 1.48 10.51 -4.69
C TYR A 84 2.72 9.97 -5.42
N MET A 85 2.72 10.01 -6.75
CA MET A 85 3.87 9.65 -7.57
C MET A 85 5.11 10.45 -7.14
N ARG A 86 4.97 11.77 -7.00
CA ARG A 86 6.08 12.65 -6.63
C ARG A 86 6.47 12.55 -5.15
N GLU A 87 5.51 12.49 -4.25
CA GLU A 87 5.73 12.67 -2.81
C GLU A 87 6.06 11.36 -2.08
N VAL A 88 5.68 10.21 -2.63
CA VAL A 88 5.88 8.89 -2.02
C VAL A 88 6.75 7.98 -2.88
N ILE A 89 6.36 7.80 -4.15
CA ILE A 89 7.00 6.80 -5.03
C ILE A 89 8.39 7.29 -5.51
N GLN A 90 8.44 8.44 -6.16
CA GLN A 90 9.66 9.05 -6.72
C GLN A 90 10.35 9.99 -5.71
N ASN A 91 10.04 9.85 -4.42
CA ASN A 91 10.63 10.69 -3.40
C ASN A 91 12.15 10.42 -3.30
N PRO A 92 13.01 11.46 -3.35
CA PRO A 92 14.46 11.27 -3.34
C PRO A 92 15.01 10.84 -1.97
N LEU A 93 14.21 10.88 -0.90
CA LEU A 93 14.65 10.57 0.45
C LEU A 93 15.14 9.12 0.56
N LYS A 94 16.45 8.95 0.77
CA LYS A 94 17.07 7.67 1.05
C LYS A 94 16.99 7.38 2.54
N ALA A 95 15.95 6.67 2.95
CA ALA A 95 15.73 6.28 4.34
C ALA A 95 15.74 4.76 4.51
N GLN A 96 16.30 4.30 5.63
CA GLN A 96 16.06 2.95 6.12
C GLN A 96 14.68 2.91 6.78
N ILE A 97 13.86 1.95 6.36
CA ILE A 97 12.49 1.78 6.86
C ILE A 97 12.44 0.52 7.70
N THR A 98 11.83 0.62 8.88
CA THR A 98 11.60 -0.52 9.79
C THR A 98 10.18 -0.46 10.32
N GLN A 99 9.55 -1.63 10.47
CA GLN A 99 8.19 -1.75 11.00
C GLN A 99 8.21 -2.70 12.20
N GLY A 100 7.55 -2.31 13.29
CA GLY A 100 7.44 -3.11 14.51
C GLY A 100 6.71 -2.35 15.62
N ASN A 101 6.13 -3.07 16.57
CA ASN A 101 5.38 -2.50 17.70
C ASN A 101 4.29 -1.50 17.25
N ASP A 102 3.49 -1.87 16.25
CA ASP A 102 2.42 -1.03 15.68
C ASP A 102 2.89 0.34 15.17
N ALA A 103 4.17 0.43 14.78
CA ALA A 103 4.80 1.65 14.30
C ALA A 103 5.67 1.42 13.06
N LEU A 104 5.78 2.47 12.25
CA LEU A 104 6.66 2.58 11.09
C LEU A 104 7.73 3.62 11.39
N THR A 105 9.00 3.25 11.28
CA THR A 105 10.13 4.15 11.56
C THR A 105 11.00 4.34 10.33
N TYR A 106 11.20 5.60 9.95
CA TYR A 106 12.14 6.03 8.92
C TYR A 106 13.39 6.59 9.57
N ARG A 107 14.57 6.19 9.09
CA ARG A 107 15.87 6.68 9.55
C ARG A 107 16.67 7.17 8.35
N TRP A 108 17.17 8.39 8.43
CA TRP A 108 17.96 8.98 7.34
C TRP A 108 19.02 9.94 7.88
N HIS A 109 20.02 10.21 7.05
CA HIS A 109 21.03 11.23 7.30
C HIS A 109 20.69 12.50 6.50
N SER A 110 20.81 13.67 7.13
CA SER A 110 20.58 14.95 6.47
C SER A 110 21.82 15.83 6.54
N GLN A 111 22.15 16.48 5.42
CA GLN A 111 23.27 17.44 5.35
C GLN A 111 22.86 18.87 5.75
N ASN A 112 21.56 19.14 5.81
CA ASN A 112 20.99 20.43 6.19
C ASN A 112 19.68 20.21 6.97
N ASP A 113 19.05 21.31 7.38
CA ASP A 113 17.77 21.34 8.11
C ASP A 113 16.59 21.78 7.22
N ASN A 114 16.78 21.75 5.89
CA ASN A 114 15.73 22.14 4.95
C ASN A 114 14.52 21.23 5.11
N LYS A 115 13.31 21.81 4.99
CA LYS A 115 12.07 21.04 5.07
C LYS A 115 12.06 19.95 3.99
N ILE A 116 11.84 18.72 4.39
CA ILE A 116 11.71 17.57 3.51
C ILE A 116 10.32 16.93 3.62
N THR A 117 9.95 16.16 2.60
CA THR A 117 8.78 15.30 2.62
C THR A 117 9.24 13.87 2.91
N VAL A 118 8.77 13.27 3.99
CA VAL A 118 8.99 11.85 4.28
C VAL A 118 7.89 11.06 3.57
N PRO A 119 8.20 9.99 2.80
CA PRO A 119 7.24 9.28 1.97
C PRO A 119 6.32 8.38 2.81
N VAL A 120 5.50 9.01 3.67
CA VAL A 120 4.55 8.38 4.58
C VAL A 120 3.34 9.30 4.74
N ALA A 121 2.13 8.73 4.68
CA ALA A 121 0.90 9.45 4.93
C ALA A 121 0.60 9.52 6.45
N VAL A 122 0.16 10.68 6.91
CA VAL A 122 -0.23 10.93 8.31
C VAL A 122 -1.72 11.21 8.37
N TYR A 123 -2.43 10.39 9.13
CA TYR A 123 -3.87 10.49 9.34
C TYR A 123 -4.19 11.23 10.64
N ALA A 124 -5.46 11.59 10.84
CA ALA A 124 -5.91 12.38 11.98
C ALA A 124 -5.52 11.80 13.37
N HIS A 125 -5.48 10.48 13.50
CA HIS A 125 -5.09 9.77 14.73
C HIS A 125 -3.66 9.21 14.68
N SER A 126 -2.85 9.63 13.71
CA SER A 126 -1.45 9.25 13.68
C SER A 126 -0.67 10.02 14.74
N LYS A 127 0.12 9.30 15.53
CA LYS A 127 1.13 9.86 16.44
C LYS A 127 2.46 9.92 15.70
N VAL A 128 3.06 11.10 15.65
CA VAL A 128 4.36 11.32 15.01
C VAL A 128 5.40 11.68 16.07
N ILE A 129 6.52 10.97 16.08
CA ILE A 129 7.67 11.23 16.94
C ILE A 129 8.88 11.51 16.06
N LEU A 130 9.38 12.74 16.08
CA LEU A 130 10.56 13.16 15.33
C LEU A 130 11.74 13.30 16.31
N ASN A 131 12.82 12.56 16.07
CA ASN A 131 14.04 12.63 16.90
C ASN A 131 13.76 12.43 18.41
N GLY A 132 12.82 11.55 18.75
CA GLY A 132 12.40 11.27 20.13
C GLY A 132 11.36 12.23 20.72
N HIS A 133 10.97 13.28 19.99
CA HIS A 133 9.97 14.25 20.46
C HIS A 133 8.64 14.10 19.72
N GLN A 134 7.54 14.05 20.46
CA GLN A 134 6.21 14.00 19.87
C GLN A 134 5.88 15.32 19.17
N VAL A 135 5.41 15.21 17.92
CA VAL A 135 4.96 16.34 17.11
C VAL A 135 3.45 16.48 17.27
N ALA A 136 3.00 17.49 18.02
CA ALA A 136 1.58 17.67 18.35
C ALA A 136 0.70 18.01 17.13
N LYS A 137 1.24 18.76 16.16
CA LYS A 137 0.56 19.13 14.92
C LYS A 137 1.49 18.87 13.73
N PRO A 138 1.56 17.63 13.22
CA PRO A 138 2.41 17.30 12.09
C PRO A 138 2.03 18.11 10.86
N GLN A 139 3.01 18.71 10.20
CA GLN A 139 2.79 19.38 8.91
C GLN A 139 2.70 18.33 7.82
N THR A 140 1.75 18.48 6.90
CA THR A 140 1.53 17.53 5.81
C THR A 140 1.24 18.25 4.51
N THR A 141 1.42 17.55 3.39
CA THR A 141 0.98 18.00 2.07
C THR A 141 -0.54 17.88 1.93
N ARG A 142 -1.09 18.27 0.77
CA ARG A 142 -2.55 18.14 0.51
C ARG A 142 -3.04 16.69 0.47
N ILE A 143 -2.13 15.74 0.21
CA ILE A 143 -2.44 14.30 0.26
C ILE A 143 -2.04 13.65 1.61
N GLY A 144 -1.70 14.48 2.61
CA GLY A 144 -1.36 14.02 3.96
C GLY A 144 0.07 13.49 4.11
N THR A 145 0.95 13.67 3.12
CA THR A 145 2.33 13.19 3.23
C THR A 145 3.13 14.05 4.21
N LEU A 146 3.85 13.42 5.13
CA LEU A 146 4.52 14.10 6.24
C LEU A 146 5.62 15.07 5.76
N GLN A 147 5.59 16.30 6.28
CA GLN A 147 6.66 17.29 6.12
C GLN A 147 7.35 17.55 7.46
N VAL A 148 8.68 17.44 7.48
CA VAL A 148 9.50 17.69 8.67
C VAL A 148 10.69 18.56 8.34
N ARG A 149 11.21 19.28 9.34
CA ARG A 149 12.56 19.85 9.28
C ARG A 149 13.51 18.90 10.00
N PRO A 150 14.46 18.27 9.29
CA PRO A 150 15.47 17.43 9.92
C PRO A 150 16.48 18.29 10.69
N ARG A 151 17.28 17.66 11.54
CA ARG A 151 18.55 18.23 12.02
C ARG A 151 19.69 17.76 11.13
N VAL A 152 20.81 18.47 11.12
CA VAL A 152 22.04 17.96 10.49
C VAL A 152 22.45 16.65 11.17
N GLY A 153 22.82 15.64 10.38
CA GLY A 153 23.19 14.32 10.87
C GLY A 153 22.03 13.32 10.84
N GLN A 154 22.01 12.42 11.83
CA GLN A 154 21.04 11.33 11.90
C GLN A 154 19.67 11.81 12.39
N ASN A 155 18.65 11.46 11.64
CA ASN A 155 17.25 11.72 11.94
C ASN A 155 16.46 10.42 12.00
N ASN A 156 15.45 10.41 12.86
CA ASN A 156 14.44 9.37 12.85
C ASN A 156 13.04 10.00 12.95
N VAL A 157 12.08 9.39 12.26
CA VAL A 157 10.67 9.64 12.51
C VAL A 157 9.95 8.32 12.69
N THR A 158 9.19 8.23 13.76
CA THR A 158 8.33 7.09 14.08
C THR A 158 6.88 7.53 13.98
N ILE A 159 6.10 6.80 13.20
CA ILE A 159 4.68 7.03 12.98
C ILE A 159 3.94 5.81 13.53
N SER A 160 3.00 6.03 14.42
CA SER A 160 2.09 4.99 14.92
C SER A 160 0.64 5.49 14.87
N TYR A 161 -0.32 4.60 15.08
CA TYR A 161 -1.73 4.96 15.14
C TYR A 161 -2.24 4.89 16.57
N ASP A 162 -2.79 6.01 17.07
CA ASP A 162 -3.41 6.03 18.39
C ASP A 162 -4.89 5.68 18.28
N VAL A 163 -5.20 4.40 18.53
CA VAL A 163 -6.58 3.91 18.51
C VAL A 163 -7.37 4.59 19.63
N SER A 164 -8.46 5.26 19.26
CA SER A 164 -9.38 5.91 20.20
C SER A 164 -9.79 4.96 21.33
N PRO A 165 -9.79 5.42 22.60
CA PRO A 165 -10.25 4.63 23.74
C PRO A 165 -11.66 4.05 23.54
N VAL A 166 -12.54 4.79 22.85
CA VAL A 166 -13.90 4.34 22.54
C VAL A 166 -13.89 3.08 21.67
N ILE A 167 -13.05 3.06 20.64
CA ILE A 167 -12.90 1.90 19.75
C ILE A 167 -12.35 0.70 20.54
N LYS A 168 -11.37 0.93 21.43
CA LYS A 168 -10.85 -0.13 22.31
C LYS A 168 -11.95 -0.72 23.19
N MET A 169 -12.82 0.11 23.78
CA MET A 169 -13.96 -0.34 24.58
C MET A 169 -14.98 -1.13 23.77
N ILE A 170 -15.29 -0.69 22.54
CA ILE A 170 -16.22 -1.41 21.65
C ILE A 170 -15.66 -2.79 21.28
N ILE A 171 -14.37 -2.88 20.93
CA ILE A 171 -13.72 -4.16 20.62
C ILE A 171 -13.79 -5.08 21.83
N LEU A 172 -13.42 -4.59 23.01
CA LEU A 172 -13.47 -5.38 24.26
C LEU A 172 -14.89 -5.86 24.57
N GLY A 173 -15.88 -4.97 24.49
CA GLY A 173 -17.29 -5.32 24.72
C GLY A 173 -17.79 -6.38 23.75
N ASN A 174 -17.45 -6.26 22.46
CA ASN A 174 -17.77 -7.26 21.45
C ASN A 174 -17.11 -8.62 21.77
N THR A 175 -15.84 -8.63 22.17
CA THR A 175 -15.14 -9.85 22.58
C THR A 175 -15.82 -10.52 23.77
N VAL A 176 -16.22 -9.74 24.79
CA VAL A 176 -16.95 -10.25 25.97
C VAL A 176 -18.30 -10.83 25.56
N LEU A 177 -19.03 -10.19 24.63
CA LEU A 177 -20.30 -10.70 24.13
C LEU A 177 -20.15 -12.06 23.43
N TRP A 178 -19.14 -12.21 22.58
CA TRP A 178 -18.86 -13.49 21.91
C TRP A 178 -18.48 -14.60 22.90
N ILE A 179 -17.66 -14.29 23.90
CA ILE A 179 -17.32 -15.23 24.98
C ILE A 179 -18.58 -15.64 25.76
N GLY A 180 -19.43 -14.67 26.11
CA GLY A 180 -20.69 -14.93 26.80
C GLY A 180 -21.64 -15.82 26.00
N LEU A 181 -21.74 -15.61 24.68
CA LEU A 181 -22.53 -16.46 23.79
C LEU A 181 -22.00 -17.89 23.72
N ILE A 182 -20.68 -18.07 23.62
CA ILE A 182 -20.05 -19.40 23.63
C ILE A 182 -20.36 -20.13 24.94
N ILE A 183 -20.18 -19.45 26.09
CA ILE A 183 -20.48 -20.04 27.40
C ILE A 183 -21.96 -20.44 27.48
N PHE A 184 -22.87 -19.54 27.08
CA PHE A 184 -24.30 -19.81 27.09
C PHE A 184 -24.67 -21.03 26.22
N MET A 185 -24.12 -21.12 25.01
CA MET A 185 -24.38 -22.25 24.11
C MET A 185 -23.84 -23.57 24.66
N THR A 186 -22.64 -23.56 25.25
CA THR A 186 -22.04 -24.74 25.88
C THR A 186 -22.88 -25.21 27.07
N VAL A 187 -23.25 -24.30 27.98
CA VAL A 187 -24.11 -24.61 29.14
C VAL A 187 -25.46 -25.16 28.70
N LYS A 188 -26.11 -24.49 27.73
CA LYS A 188 -27.38 -24.94 27.16
C LYS A 188 -27.27 -26.34 26.54
N THR A 189 -26.17 -26.62 25.82
CA THR A 189 -25.94 -27.92 25.18
C THR A 189 -25.73 -29.02 26.21
N ILE A 190 -24.90 -28.78 27.24
CA ILE A 190 -24.69 -29.72 28.35
C ILE A 190 -26.02 -30.01 29.06
N TRP A 191 -26.81 -28.97 29.35
CA TRP A 191 -28.09 -29.13 30.04
C TRP A 191 -29.09 -29.94 29.20
N ARG A 192 -29.21 -29.65 27.91
CA ARG A 192 -30.06 -30.42 26.97
C ARG A 192 -29.64 -31.89 26.88
N ASN A 193 -28.34 -32.17 26.82
CA ASN A 193 -27.83 -33.53 26.70
C ASN A 193 -27.93 -34.31 28.03
N GLY A 194 -27.80 -33.63 29.19
CA GLY A 194 -27.99 -34.23 30.51
C GLY A 194 -29.43 -34.69 30.79
N TYR A 195 -30.43 -34.04 30.17
CA TYR A 195 -31.84 -34.48 30.22
C TYR A 195 -32.10 -35.77 29.43
N GLN A 196 -31.29 -36.10 28.41
CA GLN A 196 -31.48 -37.27 27.54
C GLN A 196 -30.89 -38.57 28.14
N ILE A 197 -30.17 -38.50 29.28
CA ILE A 197 -29.50 -39.67 29.91
C ILE A 197 -30.28 -40.21 31.12
N LYS A 198 -31.43 -39.62 31.49
CA LYS A 198 -32.34 -40.19 32.49
C LYS A 198 -33.41 -41.05 31.80
N VAL A 199 -33.12 -42.36 31.65
CA VAL A 199 -34.10 -43.44 31.43
C VAL A 199 -34.61 -43.91 32.78
#